data_AF-A0A7S8FE62-F1
#
_entry.id   AF-A0A7S8FE62-F1
#
_cell.length_a   1.000
_cell.length_b   1.000
_cell.length_c   1.000
_cell.angle_alpha   90.00
_cell.angle_beta   90.00
_cell.angle_gamma   90.00
#
_symmetry.space_group_name_H-M   'P 1'
#
loop_
_entity.id
_entity.type
_entity.pdbx_description
1 polymer ?
#
loop_
_entity_poly.entity_id
_entity_poly.type
_entity_poly.pdbx_seq_one_letter_code
_entity_poly.pdbx_strand_id
1 'polypeptide(L)'
;MTLELLGRIHKELSITGHACYETVLAISELVNRKVQIIRLHWQASTLLKKLDEVTGALGQQIVAQVSERLLDKPSLDSSVRMIDERLTEAIAQVQQLKTLLIQVDSQIHELKLEAIHQDLLVFQRDLTLRSGGIERLIVTRGAAAAHEPLSALPYSASAHVATVFRGPFLLAPADDLLLRPGDIVILIGTQAELDKLTGWFTGQRSLTSSLTQSA
;
A
#
# COMPACT_ATOMS: atom_id res chain seq x y z
N MET A 1 27.63 44.03 -17.78
CA MET A 1 26.43 43.78 -16.94
C MET A 1 25.36 42.93 -17.62
N THR A 2 25.19 42.97 -18.95
CA THR A 2 24.18 42.18 -19.68
C THR A 2 24.50 40.68 -19.80
N LEU A 3 25.78 40.30 -19.91
CA LEU A 3 26.20 38.89 -20.02
C LEU A 3 26.01 38.08 -18.72
N GLU A 4 26.14 38.72 -17.56
CA GLU A 4 25.90 38.06 -16.25
C GLU A 4 24.41 37.79 -16.00
N LEU A 5 23.53 38.70 -16.44
CA LEU A 5 22.08 38.51 -16.41
C LEU A 5 21.64 37.37 -17.34
N LEU A 6 22.20 37.30 -18.55
CA LEU A 6 21.91 36.21 -19.50
C LEU A 6 22.38 34.85 -18.97
N GLY A 7 23.55 34.80 -18.32
CA GLY A 7 24.07 33.60 -17.67
C GLY A 7 23.22 33.14 -16.48
N ARG A 8 22.66 34.08 -15.69
CA ARG A 8 21.73 33.75 -14.60
C ARG A 8 20.38 33.25 -15.12
N ILE A 9 19.80 33.91 -16.12
CA ILE A 9 18.54 33.50 -16.74
C ILE A 9 18.69 32.12 -17.38
N HIS A 10 19.77 31.85 -18.11
CA HIS A 10 20.03 30.54 -18.69
C HIS A 10 20.18 29.45 -17.62
N LYS A 11 20.86 29.76 -16.51
CA LYS A 11 21.03 28.85 -15.38
C LYS A 11 19.69 28.56 -14.69
N GLU A 12 18.88 29.58 -14.40
CA GLU A 12 17.55 29.42 -13.80
C GLU A 12 16.58 28.69 -14.73
N LEU A 13 16.63 28.95 -16.04
CA LEU A 13 15.81 28.26 -17.04
C LEU A 13 16.23 26.79 -17.19
N SER A 14 17.54 26.49 -17.14
CA SER A 14 18.07 25.13 -17.16
C SER A 14 17.66 24.34 -15.92
N ILE A 15 17.72 24.96 -14.73
CA ILE A 15 17.24 24.35 -13.47
C ILE A 15 15.73 24.08 -13.53
N THR A 16 14.95 25.04 -14.02
CA THR A 16 13.49 24.92 -14.13
C THR A 16 13.10 23.89 -15.20
N GLY A 17 13.81 23.86 -16.32
CA GLY A 17 13.62 22.90 -17.40
C GLY A 17 13.95 21.47 -16.97
N HIS A 18 15.03 21.30 -16.20
CA HIS A 18 15.39 20.01 -15.61
C HIS A 18 14.33 19.54 -14.60
N ALA A 19 13.86 20.43 -13.71
CA ALA A 19 12.78 20.10 -12.78
C ALA A 19 11.46 19.72 -13.50
N CYS A 20 11.13 20.39 -14.60
CA CYS A 20 9.97 20.04 -15.44
C CYS A 20 10.13 18.66 -16.09
N TYR A 21 11.31 18.37 -16.64
CA TYR A 21 11.62 17.06 -17.21
C TYR A 21 11.48 15.93 -16.18
N GLU A 22 12.07 16.09 -15.00
CA GLU A 22 11.96 15.12 -13.90
C GLU A 22 10.50 14.92 -13.46
N THR A 23 9.71 15.99 -13.44
CA THR A 23 8.29 15.91 -13.09
C THR A 23 7.50 15.12 -14.13
N VAL A 24 7.72 15.39 -15.42
CA VAL A 24 7.05 14.67 -16.52
C VAL A 24 7.46 13.20 -16.53
N LEU A 25 8.74 12.91 -16.29
CA LEU A 25 9.25 11.54 -16.20
C LEU A 25 8.57 10.78 -15.04
N ALA A 26 8.55 11.36 -13.84
CA ALA A 26 7.92 10.76 -12.67
C ALA A 26 6.41 10.50 -12.87
N ILE A 27 5.69 11.45 -13.48
CA ILE A 27 4.27 11.26 -13.83
C ILE A 27 4.12 10.13 -14.86
N SER A 28 5.00 10.07 -15.85
CA SER A 28 4.97 9.03 -16.89
C SER A 28 5.22 7.64 -16.31
N GLU A 29 6.18 7.50 -15.39
CA GLU A 29 6.43 6.26 -14.66
C GLU A 29 5.23 5.83 -13.82
N LEU A 30 4.61 6.77 -13.09
CA LEU A 30 3.40 6.50 -12.30
C LEU A 30 2.24 6.02 -13.16
N VAL A 31 1.97 6.72 -14.28
CA VAL A 31 0.90 6.33 -15.22
C VAL A 31 1.19 4.97 -15.82
N ASN A 32 2.43 4.70 -16.23
CA ASN A 32 2.84 3.41 -16.78
C ASN A 32 2.59 2.27 -15.77
N ARG A 33 3.00 2.44 -14.51
CA ARG A 33 2.74 1.47 -13.43
C ARG A 33 1.24 1.23 -13.22
N LYS A 34 0.42 2.28 -13.19
CA LYS A 34 -1.05 2.14 -13.06
C LYS A 34 -1.67 1.38 -14.23
N VAL A 35 -1.24 1.66 -15.46
CA VAL A 35 -1.71 0.95 -16.66
C VAL A 35 -1.31 -0.52 -16.60
N GLN A 36 -0.08 -0.84 -16.16
CA GLN A 36 0.37 -2.22 -15.98
C GLN A 36 -0.48 -2.97 -14.97
N ILE A 37 -0.79 -2.37 -13.81
CA ILE A 37 -1.66 -2.95 -12.78
C ILE A 37 -3.07 -3.22 -13.34
N ILE A 38 -3.66 -2.27 -14.07
CA ILE A 38 -4.98 -2.43 -14.68
C ILE A 38 -4.96 -3.57 -15.70
N ARG A 39 -3.92 -3.66 -16.52
CA ARG A 39 -3.76 -4.72 -17.51
C ARG A 39 -3.66 -6.09 -16.86
N LEU A 40 -2.90 -6.23 -15.78
CA LEU A 40 -2.79 -7.48 -15.01
C LEU A 40 -4.13 -7.85 -14.36
N HIS A 41 -4.86 -6.88 -13.78
CA HIS A 41 -6.21 -7.11 -13.26
C HIS A 41 -7.18 -7.57 -14.35
N TRP A 42 -7.09 -7.00 -15.56
CA TRP A 42 -7.89 -7.46 -16.69
C TRP A 42 -7.54 -8.89 -17.10
N GLN A 43 -6.25 -9.25 -17.09
CA GLN A 43 -5.80 -10.62 -17.34
C GLN A 43 -6.34 -11.60 -16.28
N ALA A 44 -6.27 -11.24 -14.99
CA ALA A 44 -6.83 -12.03 -13.89
C ALA A 44 -8.34 -12.24 -14.06
N SER A 45 -9.11 -11.19 -14.36
CA SER A 45 -10.55 -11.30 -14.63
C SER A 45 -10.86 -12.21 -15.82
N THR A 46 -10.04 -12.14 -16.88
CA THR A 46 -10.19 -13.01 -18.05
C THR A 46 -9.89 -14.48 -17.71
N LEU A 47 -8.86 -14.74 -16.90
CA LEU A 47 -8.52 -16.08 -16.43
C LEU A 47 -9.63 -16.67 -15.54
N LEU A 48 -10.17 -15.87 -14.62
CA LEU A 48 -11.30 -16.27 -13.77
C LEU A 48 -12.53 -16.61 -14.60
N LYS A 49 -12.87 -15.77 -15.59
CA LYS A 49 -13.98 -16.06 -16.50
C LYS A 49 -13.79 -17.37 -17.25
N LYS A 50 -12.57 -17.65 -17.72
CA LYS A 50 -12.26 -18.93 -18.38
C LYS A 50 -12.38 -20.12 -17.43
N LEU A 51 -12.00 -19.96 -16.17
CA LEU A 51 -12.16 -21.00 -15.16
C LEU A 51 -13.65 -21.31 -14.94
N ASP A 52 -14.48 -20.28 -14.83
CA ASP A 52 -15.94 -20.44 -14.71
C ASP A 52 -16.55 -21.09 -15.97
N GLU A 53 -16.11 -20.69 -17.17
CA GLU A 53 -16.55 -21.28 -18.44
C GLU A 53 -16.18 -22.78 -18.53
N VAL A 54 -14.95 -23.16 -18.20
CA VAL A 54 -14.50 -24.57 -18.19
C VAL A 54 -15.27 -25.38 -17.15
N THR A 55 -15.45 -24.83 -15.95
CA THR A 55 -16.18 -25.51 -14.86
C THR A 55 -17.66 -25.68 -15.22
N GLY A 56 -18.27 -24.66 -15.84
CA GLY A 56 -19.65 -24.69 -16.33
C GLY A 56 -19.84 -25.70 -17.47
N ALA A 57 -18.93 -25.72 -18.44
CA ALA A 57 -18.97 -26.67 -19.55
C ALA A 57 -18.84 -28.13 -19.08
N LEU A 58 -17.94 -28.40 -18.13
CA LEU A 58 -17.84 -29.70 -17.48
C LEU A 58 -19.13 -30.10 -16.78
N GLY A 59 -19.73 -29.19 -16.00
CA GLY A 59 -20.99 -29.44 -15.31
C GLY A 59 -22.12 -29.79 -16.28
N GLN A 60 -22.23 -29.04 -17.39
CA GLN A 60 -23.21 -29.31 -18.44
C GLN A 60 -22.99 -30.68 -19.11
N GLN A 61 -21.75 -31.04 -19.39
CA GLN A 61 -21.42 -32.33 -20.01
C GLN A 61 -21.70 -33.51 -19.09
N ILE A 62 -21.37 -33.39 -17.79
CA ILE A 62 -21.71 -34.41 -16.79
C ILE A 62 -23.23 -34.61 -16.73
N VAL A 63 -24.00 -33.52 -16.65
CA VAL A 63 -25.48 -33.60 -16.60
C VAL A 63 -26.07 -34.22 -17.88
N ALA A 64 -25.59 -33.81 -19.05
CA ALA A 64 -26.04 -34.34 -20.33
C ALA A 64 -25.81 -35.85 -20.42
N GLN A 65 -24.61 -36.31 -20.09
CA GLN A 65 -24.25 -37.74 -20.17
C GLN A 65 -24.90 -38.59 -19.07
N VAL A 66 -25.09 -38.05 -17.86
CA VAL A 66 -25.88 -38.74 -16.81
C VAL A 66 -27.35 -38.87 -17.24
N SER A 67 -27.91 -37.84 -17.87
CA SER A 67 -29.30 -37.88 -18.37
C SER A 67 -29.46 -38.87 -19.53
N GLU A 68 -28.51 -38.91 -20.46
CA GLU A 68 -28.48 -39.87 -21.58
C GLU A 68 -28.30 -41.31 -21.06
N ARG A 69 -27.46 -41.52 -20.04
CA ARG A 69 -27.27 -42.81 -19.37
C ARG A 69 -28.50 -43.29 -18.58
N LEU A 70 -29.36 -42.37 -18.13
CA LEU A 70 -30.64 -42.71 -17.50
C LEU A 70 -31.70 -43.13 -18.54
N LEU A 71 -31.53 -42.74 -19.80
CA LEU A 71 -32.46 -43.02 -20.89
C LEU A 71 -32.08 -44.28 -21.71
N ASP A 72 -30.80 -44.65 -21.82
CA ASP A 72 -30.32 -45.80 -22.61
C ASP A 72 -29.51 -46.86 -21.81
N LYS A 73 -29.66 -48.16 -22.17
CA LYS A 73 -28.88 -49.33 -21.64
C LYS A 73 -27.62 -49.59 -22.51
N PRO A 74 -26.53 -50.21 -22.02
CA PRO A 74 -25.28 -49.52 -21.78
C PRO A 74 -24.10 -50.00 -22.66
N SER A 75 -23.33 -49.06 -23.23
CA SER A 75 -21.89 -49.23 -23.47
C SER A 75 -21.10 -48.58 -22.32
N LEU A 76 -21.20 -49.21 -21.14
CA LEU A 76 -20.69 -48.69 -19.86
C LEU A 76 -19.19 -48.33 -19.88
N ASP A 77 -18.35 -49.08 -20.59
CA ASP A 77 -16.90 -48.93 -20.51
C ASP A 77 -16.35 -47.80 -21.39
N SER A 78 -16.98 -47.51 -22.53
CA SER A 78 -16.51 -46.44 -23.43
C SER A 78 -16.87 -45.06 -22.91
N SER A 79 -18.07 -44.91 -22.34
CA SER A 79 -18.56 -43.61 -21.86
C SER A 79 -17.89 -43.19 -20.56
N VAL A 80 -17.62 -44.14 -19.65
CA VAL A 80 -16.90 -43.84 -18.39
C VAL A 80 -15.44 -43.47 -18.65
N ARG A 81 -14.76 -44.15 -19.59
CA ARG A 81 -13.40 -43.77 -20.00
C ARG A 81 -13.34 -42.39 -20.66
N MET A 82 -14.30 -42.06 -21.52
CA MET A 82 -14.36 -40.73 -22.15
C MET A 82 -14.56 -39.62 -21.11
N ILE A 83 -15.38 -39.86 -20.07
CA ILE A 83 -15.57 -38.91 -18.95
C ILE A 83 -14.27 -38.74 -18.17
N ASP A 84 -13.58 -39.83 -17.85
CA ASP A 84 -12.37 -39.80 -17.04
C ASP A 84 -11.21 -39.07 -17.76
N GLU A 85 -11.05 -39.32 -19.05
CA GLU A 85 -10.07 -38.61 -19.90
C GLU A 85 -10.37 -37.10 -19.98
N ARG A 86 -11.65 -36.72 -20.16
CA ARG A 86 -12.07 -35.32 -20.22
C ARG A 86 -11.99 -34.61 -18.88
N LEU A 87 -12.33 -35.30 -17.80
CA LEU A 87 -12.20 -34.80 -16.44
C LEU A 87 -10.73 -34.56 -16.11
N THR A 88 -9.85 -35.50 -16.48
CA THR A 88 -8.40 -35.36 -16.29
C THR A 88 -7.85 -34.19 -17.10
N GLU A 89 -8.25 -34.04 -18.37
CA GLU A 89 -7.87 -32.91 -19.22
C GLU A 89 -8.30 -31.56 -18.61
N ALA A 90 -9.53 -31.47 -18.12
CA ALA A 90 -10.05 -30.23 -17.57
C ALA A 90 -9.50 -29.92 -16.17
N ILE A 91 -9.21 -30.93 -15.34
CA ILE A 91 -8.47 -30.75 -14.08
C ILE A 91 -7.09 -30.16 -14.38
N ALA A 92 -6.37 -30.69 -15.38
CA ALA A 92 -5.07 -30.17 -15.79
C ALA A 92 -5.17 -28.71 -16.26
N GLN A 93 -6.18 -28.38 -17.08
CA GLN A 93 -6.41 -27.01 -17.54
C GLN A 93 -6.74 -26.05 -16.38
N VAL A 94 -7.59 -26.46 -15.43
CA VAL A 94 -7.92 -25.66 -14.24
C VAL A 94 -6.69 -25.45 -13.36
N GLN A 95 -5.85 -26.47 -13.18
CA GLN A 95 -4.59 -26.35 -12.43
C GLN A 95 -3.62 -25.38 -13.11
N GLN A 96 -3.52 -25.43 -14.44
CA GLN A 96 -2.71 -24.49 -15.21
C GLN A 96 -3.21 -23.05 -15.06
N LEU A 97 -4.52 -22.83 -15.19
CA LEU A 97 -5.14 -21.51 -15.01
C LEU A 97 -4.94 -20.97 -13.59
N LYS A 98 -5.07 -21.83 -12.56
CA LYS A 98 -4.80 -21.45 -11.17
C LYS A 98 -3.34 -21.04 -10.96
N THR A 99 -2.40 -21.77 -11.55
CA THR A 99 -0.97 -21.46 -11.44
C THR A 99 -0.67 -20.11 -12.08
N LEU A 100 -1.23 -19.84 -13.26
CA LEU A 100 -1.10 -18.55 -13.94
C LEU A 100 -1.74 -17.42 -13.12
N LEU A 101 -2.89 -17.65 -12.49
CA LEU A 101 -3.54 -16.66 -11.65
C LEU A 101 -2.67 -16.27 -10.44
N ILE A 102 -2.10 -17.27 -9.75
CA ILE A 102 -1.19 -17.04 -8.61
C ILE A 102 0.01 -16.18 -9.05
N GLN A 103 0.57 -16.46 -10.23
CA GLN A 103 1.68 -15.69 -10.77
C GLN A 103 1.29 -14.24 -11.12
N VAL A 104 0.10 -14.03 -11.70
CA VAL A 104 -0.40 -12.68 -11.99
C VAL A 104 -0.66 -11.91 -10.69
N ASP A 105 -1.25 -12.56 -9.68
CA ASP A 105 -1.50 -11.95 -8.38
C ASP A 105 -0.18 -11.56 -7.67
N SER A 106 0.86 -12.39 -7.75
CA SER A 106 2.17 -12.04 -7.19
C SER A 106 2.78 -10.82 -7.89
N GLN A 107 2.68 -10.75 -9.22
CA GLN A 107 3.16 -9.59 -9.99
C GLN A 107 2.38 -8.31 -9.66
N ILE A 108 1.06 -8.39 -9.47
CA ILE A 108 0.25 -7.26 -9.01
C ILE A 108 0.71 -6.80 -7.63
N HIS A 109 0.99 -7.74 -6.73
CA HIS A 109 1.43 -7.44 -5.37
C HIS A 109 2.80 -6.71 -5.36
N GLU A 110 3.77 -7.21 -6.11
CA GLU A 110 5.09 -6.58 -6.25
C GLU A 110 4.99 -5.15 -6.80
N LEU A 111 4.24 -4.94 -7.89
CA LEU A 111 4.04 -3.62 -8.48
C LEU A 111 3.32 -2.65 -7.53
N LYS A 112 2.37 -3.14 -6.72
CA LYS A 112 1.70 -2.33 -5.69
C LYS A 112 2.67 -1.93 -4.59
N LEU A 113 3.54 -2.84 -4.14
CA LEU A 113 4.56 -2.53 -3.14
C LEU A 113 5.55 -1.48 -3.66
N GLU A 114 5.99 -1.60 -4.91
CA GLU A 114 6.86 -0.60 -5.55
C GLU A 114 6.17 0.77 -5.66
N ALA A 115 4.90 0.80 -6.03
CA ALA A 115 4.12 2.04 -6.09
C ALA A 115 3.96 2.69 -4.70
N ILE A 116 3.62 1.90 -3.68
CA ILE A 116 3.53 2.38 -2.29
C ILE A 116 4.88 2.94 -1.82
N HIS A 117 5.99 2.28 -2.14
CA HIS A 117 7.32 2.75 -1.78
C HIS A 117 7.60 4.14 -2.39
N GLN A 118 7.28 4.33 -3.67
CA GLN A 118 7.44 5.62 -4.33
C GLN A 118 6.56 6.70 -3.70
N ASP A 119 5.29 6.39 -3.42
CA ASP A 119 4.36 7.33 -2.79
C ASP A 119 4.85 7.73 -1.38
N LEU A 120 5.41 6.79 -0.61
CA LEU A 120 6.01 7.07 0.70
C LEU A 120 7.24 7.98 0.60
N LEU A 121 8.09 7.79 -0.41
CA LEU A 121 9.24 8.67 -0.65
C LEU A 121 8.81 10.09 -1.01
N VAL A 122 7.79 10.23 -1.86
CA VAL A 122 7.21 11.54 -2.20
C VAL A 122 6.61 12.19 -0.95
N PHE A 123 5.85 11.42 -0.17
CA PHE A 123 5.27 11.90 1.07
C PHE A 123 6.33 12.37 2.08
N GLN A 124 7.40 11.60 2.27
CA GLN A 124 8.53 11.99 3.12
C GLN A 124 9.20 13.28 2.62
N ARG A 125 9.41 13.39 1.30
CA ARG A 125 10.00 14.59 0.69
C ARG A 125 9.11 15.82 0.91
N ASP A 126 7.81 15.69 0.69
CA ASP A 126 6.84 16.78 0.86
C ASP A 126 6.73 17.23 2.33
N LEU A 127 6.72 16.27 3.25
CA LEU A 127 6.81 16.55 4.69
C LEU A 127 8.09 17.34 4.98
N THR A 128 9.25 16.84 4.54
CA THR A 128 10.54 17.50 4.79
C THR A 128 10.59 18.92 4.21
N LEU A 129 10.14 19.13 2.97
CA LEU A 129 10.13 20.45 2.32
C LEU A 129 9.23 21.46 3.03
N ARG A 130 8.16 20.98 3.69
CA ARG A 130 7.19 21.83 4.39
C ARG A 130 7.42 21.90 5.89
N SER A 131 8.59 21.45 6.37
CA SER A 131 8.90 21.32 7.80
C SER A 131 7.86 20.49 8.58
N GLY A 132 7.18 19.57 7.88
CA GLY A 132 6.31 18.55 8.43
C GLY A 132 7.09 17.29 8.75
N GLY A 133 6.58 16.50 9.69
CA GLY A 133 7.20 15.25 10.12
C GLY A 133 6.17 14.25 10.58
N ILE A 134 6.63 13.01 10.72
CA ILE A 134 5.92 11.94 11.43
C ILE A 134 6.82 11.50 12.56
N GLU A 135 6.31 11.53 13.79
CA GLU A 135 7.05 11.06 14.95
C GLU A 135 6.40 9.86 15.58
N ARG A 136 7.24 8.88 15.90
CA ARG A 136 6.87 7.70 16.66
C ARG A 136 7.35 7.89 18.09
N LEU A 137 6.43 8.19 18.99
CA LEU A 137 6.72 8.41 20.39
C LEU A 137 6.22 7.25 21.24
N ILE A 138 7.02 6.83 22.22
CA ILE A 138 6.62 5.81 23.19
C ILE A 138 6.20 6.53 24.46
N VAL A 139 4.99 6.26 24.95
CA VAL A 139 4.53 6.77 26.24
C VAL A 139 5.38 6.12 27.33
N THR A 140 6.24 6.90 27.97
CA THR A 140 7.10 6.37 29.03
C THR A 140 6.37 6.33 30.37
N ARG A 141 6.87 5.51 31.29
CA ARG A 141 6.36 5.48 32.66
C ARG A 141 6.75 6.79 33.36
N GLY A 142 5.75 7.55 33.81
CA GLY A 142 5.95 8.85 34.46
C GLY A 142 5.89 10.05 33.50
N ALA A 143 5.59 9.83 32.21
CA ALA A 143 5.26 10.90 31.29
C ALA A 143 3.94 11.58 31.67
N ALA A 144 3.79 12.87 31.33
CA ALA A 144 2.55 13.62 31.55
C ALA A 144 1.37 13.03 30.77
N ALA A 145 1.64 12.36 29.65
CA ALA A 145 0.64 11.64 28.86
C ALA A 145 0.14 10.34 29.53
N ALA A 146 0.85 9.79 30.52
CA ALA A 146 0.50 8.49 31.07
C ALA A 146 -0.80 8.56 31.88
N HIS A 147 -1.75 7.70 31.54
CA HIS A 147 -3.09 7.62 32.14
C HIS A 147 -4.03 8.80 31.83
N GLU A 148 -3.61 9.71 30.96
CA GLU A 148 -4.45 10.80 30.47
C GLU A 148 -5.21 10.37 29.19
N PRO A 149 -6.42 10.90 28.96
CA PRO A 149 -7.14 10.71 27.71
C PRO A 149 -6.45 11.49 26.58
N LEU A 150 -6.66 11.07 25.34
CA LEU A 150 -6.09 11.75 24.18
C LEU A 150 -6.56 13.21 24.06
N SER A 151 -7.76 13.53 24.54
CA SER A 151 -8.29 14.90 24.64
C SER A 151 -7.49 15.82 25.58
N ALA A 152 -6.70 15.27 26.51
CA ALA A 152 -5.82 16.05 27.39
C ALA A 152 -4.48 16.43 26.71
N LEU A 153 -4.28 16.03 25.45
CA LEU A 153 -3.14 16.43 24.65
C LEU A 153 -3.03 17.97 24.62
N PRO A 154 -1.83 18.55 24.84
CA PRO A 154 -1.63 19.99 24.68
C PRO A 154 -2.10 20.45 23.30
N TYR A 155 -2.93 21.50 23.28
CA TYR A 155 -3.47 22.04 22.03
C TYR A 155 -2.35 22.42 21.07
N SER A 156 -2.45 21.95 19.84
CA SER A 156 -1.52 22.20 18.76
C SER A 156 -2.33 22.52 17.50
N ALA A 157 -1.87 23.52 16.74
CA ALA A 157 -2.59 24.00 15.56
C ALA A 157 -2.28 23.17 14.32
N SER A 158 -1.18 22.42 14.31
CA SER A 158 -0.68 21.69 13.14
C SER A 158 -0.19 20.27 13.43
N ALA A 159 -0.31 19.76 14.67
CA ALA A 159 0.02 18.39 15.03
C ALA A 159 -1.21 17.60 15.45
N HIS A 160 -1.32 16.39 14.91
CA HIS A 160 -2.42 15.48 15.12
C HIS A 160 -1.91 14.08 15.44
N VAL A 161 -2.64 13.38 16.28
CA VAL A 161 -2.41 11.96 16.54
C VAL A 161 -3.05 11.18 15.41
N ALA A 162 -2.24 10.51 14.61
CA ALA A 162 -2.73 9.68 13.51
C ALA A 162 -3.26 8.34 14.02
N THR A 163 -2.55 7.71 14.96
CA THR A 163 -2.94 6.44 15.56
C THR A 163 -2.13 6.16 16.83
N VAL A 164 -2.61 5.22 17.63
CA VAL A 164 -1.92 4.68 18.81
C VAL A 164 -1.78 3.17 18.66
N PHE A 165 -0.57 2.64 18.77
CA PHE A 165 -0.34 1.21 18.88
C PHE A 165 -0.23 0.77 20.35
N ARG A 166 -0.93 -0.31 20.68
CA ARG A 166 -0.84 -0.99 21.96
C ARG A 166 -0.49 -2.45 21.72
N GLY A 167 0.80 -2.77 21.77
CA GLY A 167 1.29 -4.07 21.34
C GLY A 167 0.98 -4.33 19.86
N PRO A 168 0.27 -5.41 19.49
CA PRO A 168 -0.08 -5.70 18.09
C PRO A 168 -1.31 -4.95 17.58
N PHE A 169 -2.01 -4.20 18.44
CA PHE A 169 -3.27 -3.55 18.09
C PHE A 169 -3.05 -2.10 17.65
N LEU A 170 -3.71 -1.72 16.56
CA LEU A 170 -3.80 -0.34 16.08
C LEU A 170 -5.13 0.25 16.58
N LEU A 171 -5.04 1.31 17.37
CA LEU A 171 -6.18 2.01 17.97
C LEU A 171 -6.42 3.32 17.21
N ALA A 172 -7.68 3.58 16.87
CA ALA A 172 -8.08 4.86 16.32
C ALA A 172 -7.88 5.97 17.37
N PRO A 173 -7.42 7.17 16.97
CA PRO A 173 -7.28 8.29 17.88
C PRO A 173 -8.66 8.81 18.28
N ALA A 174 -9.18 8.33 19.41
CA ALA A 174 -10.43 8.78 20.00
C ALA A 174 -10.13 9.67 21.23
N ASP A 175 -10.94 10.69 21.45
CA ASP A 175 -10.73 11.69 22.50
C ASP A 175 -10.74 11.10 23.93
N ASP A 176 -11.46 10.00 24.12
CA ASP A 176 -11.59 9.26 25.37
C ASP A 176 -10.52 8.14 25.53
N LEU A 177 -9.65 7.96 24.53
CA LEU A 177 -8.62 6.93 24.56
C LEU A 177 -7.58 7.25 25.63
N LEU A 178 -7.60 6.49 26.72
CA LEU A 178 -6.59 6.57 27.77
C LEU A 178 -5.26 6.00 27.31
N LEU A 179 -4.23 6.86 27.32
CA LEU A 179 -2.85 6.50 27.01
C LEU A 179 -2.23 5.74 28.17
N ARG A 180 -1.47 4.69 27.84
CA ARG A 180 -0.80 3.83 28.82
C ARG A 180 0.70 3.82 28.58
N PRO A 181 1.52 3.70 29.63
CA PRO A 181 2.95 3.45 29.46
C PRO A 181 3.18 2.23 28.55
N GLY A 182 4.05 2.40 27.54
CA GLY A 182 4.34 1.41 26.50
C GLY A 182 3.48 1.53 25.24
N ASP A 183 2.44 2.36 25.24
CA ASP A 183 1.75 2.71 23.99
C ASP A 183 2.70 3.48 23.07
N ILE A 184 2.58 3.24 21.76
CA ILE A 184 3.33 3.95 20.73
C ILE A 184 2.36 4.88 20.01
N VAL A 185 2.59 6.18 20.12
CA VAL A 185 1.77 7.21 19.49
C VAL A 185 2.44 7.67 18.21
N ILE A 186 1.69 7.70 17.11
CA ILE A 186 2.14 8.26 15.84
C ILE A 186 1.56 9.67 15.71
N LEU A 187 2.44 10.65 15.73
CA LEU A 187 2.09 12.05 15.52
C LEU A 187 2.45 12.47 14.10
N ILE A 188 1.62 13.34 13.51
CA ILE A 188 1.90 14.00 12.22
C ILE A 188 1.70 15.49 12.42
N GLY A 189 2.67 16.30 12.02
CA GLY A 189 2.55 17.76 12.13
C GLY A 189 3.82 18.51 11.76
N THR A 190 3.90 19.79 12.10
CA THR A 190 5.15 20.55 11.90
C THR A 190 6.23 20.11 12.92
N GLN A 191 7.49 20.07 12.49
CA GLN A 191 8.59 19.61 13.35
C GLN A 191 8.66 20.39 14.67
N ALA A 192 8.44 21.71 14.61
CA ALA A 192 8.44 22.57 15.80
C ALA A 192 7.33 22.25 16.81
N GLU A 193 6.19 21.71 16.37
CA GLU A 193 5.12 21.27 17.28
C GLU A 193 5.32 19.83 17.74
N LEU A 194 5.86 18.96 16.89
CA LEU A 194 6.24 17.59 17.26
C LEU A 194 7.30 17.61 18.39
N ASP A 195 8.36 18.43 18.24
CA ASP A 195 9.42 18.60 19.24
C ASP A 195 8.87 19.05 20.61
N LYS A 196 7.80 19.85 20.62
CA LYS A 196 7.13 20.30 21.86
C LYS A 196 6.34 19.16 22.50
N LEU A 197 5.62 18.38 21.70
CA LEU A 197 4.80 17.26 22.18
C LEU A 197 5.64 16.08 22.66
N THR A 198 6.87 15.92 22.16
CA THR A 198 7.80 14.87 22.59
C THR A 198 7.98 14.82 24.10
N GLY A 199 8.09 15.97 24.77
CA GLY A 199 8.25 16.01 26.23
C GLY A 199 7.01 15.55 27.00
N TRP A 200 5.81 15.72 26.43
CA TRP A 200 4.56 15.28 27.06
C TRP A 200 4.45 13.75 27.08
N PHE A 201 4.86 13.08 26.00
CA PHE A 201 4.82 11.61 25.87
C PHE A 201 6.02 10.88 26.50
N THR A 202 7.20 11.51 26.50
CA THR A 202 8.45 10.85 26.93
C THR A 202 8.94 11.31 28.30
N GLY A 203 8.41 12.40 28.85
CA GLY A 203 8.90 13.01 30.10
C GLY A 203 10.29 13.63 29.99
N GLN A 204 10.94 13.57 28.82
CA GLN A 204 12.22 14.22 28.57
C GLN A 204 12.00 15.67 28.14
N ARG A 205 12.74 16.61 28.73
CA ARG A 205 12.85 17.96 28.15
C ARG A 205 13.48 17.82 26.76
N SER A 206 12.83 18.43 25.76
CA SER A 206 13.31 18.51 24.38
C SER A 206 14.81 18.78 24.36
N LEU A 207 15.59 17.81 23.88
CA LEU A 207 16.99 18.01 23.54
C LEU A 207 16.99 18.75 22.20
N THR A 208 16.91 20.08 22.27
CA THR A 208 17.31 20.90 21.13
C THR A 208 18.75 20.52 20.78
N SER A 209 18.95 20.10 19.53
CA SER A 209 20.27 19.86 18.96
C SER A 209 21.05 21.18 18.94
N SER A 210 21.82 21.40 20.00
CA SER A 210 23.06 22.16 19.89
C SER A 210 24.00 21.36 18.98
N LEU A 211 24.27 21.87 17.77
CA LEU A 211 25.38 21.59 16.84
C LEU A 211 24.97 22.27 15.51
N THR A 212 25.53 23.38 15.03
CA THR A 212 26.90 23.91 15.12
C THR A 212 26.89 25.43 14.84
N GLN A 213 27.41 26.22 15.79
CA GLN A 213 28.09 27.49 15.52
C GLN A 213 29.56 27.29 15.90
N SER A 214 30.45 28.01 15.20
CA SER A 214 31.93 28.01 15.26
C SER A 214 32.58 26.97 14.34
N ALA A 215 33.44 27.32 13.37
CA ALA A 215 34.21 28.54 13.12
C ALA A 215 34.30 28.84 11.61
#